data_AF-X1N8P9-F1
#
_entry.id   AF-X1N8P9-F1
#
_cell.length_a   1.000
_cell.length_b   1.000
_cell.length_c   1.000
_cell.angle_alpha   90.00
_cell.angle_beta   90.00
_cell.angle_gamma   90.00
#
_symmetry.space_group_name_H-M   'P 1'
#
loop_
_entity.id
_entity.type
_entity.pdbx_description
1 polymer ?
#
loop_
_entity_poly.entity_id
_entity_poly.type
_entity_poly.pdbx_seq_one_letter_code
_entity_poly.pdbx_strand_id
1 'polypeptide(L)' 'MPSEAIADTKVSKIDTTDGFRFLLDDESWLLIRFSGTEPLVRIYAEAGSPEKVTKLLQEGNKLAGL' A
#
# COMPACT_ATOMS: atom_id res chain seq x y z
N MET A 1 8.30 9.54 14.66
CA MET A 1 7.29 8.74 13.95
C MET A 1 7.63 7.29 14.22
N PRO A 2 6.78 6.50 14.90
CA PRO A 2 7.02 5.07 15.00
C PRO A 2 7.15 4.53 13.57
N SER A 3 8.10 3.63 13.38
CA SER A 3 8.37 2.93 12.14
C SER A 3 7.15 2.11 11.74
N GLU A 4 6.18 2.73 11.07
CA GLU A 4 5.10 1.98 10.46
C GLU A 4 5.72 1.10 9.38
N ALA A 5 5.53 -0.21 9.54
CA ALA A 5 5.98 -1.21 8.61
C ALA A 5 4.74 -1.83 7.96
N ILE A 6 4.81 -2.07 6.65
CA ILE A 6 3.79 -2.76 5.88
C ILE A 6 4.46 -4.01 5.32
N ALA A 7 3.84 -5.18 5.52
CA ALA A 7 4.40 -6.47 5.14
C ALA A 7 5.87 -6.63 5.59
N ASP A 8 6.11 -6.40 6.88
CA ASP A 8 7.42 -6.51 7.54
C ASP A 8 8.50 -5.54 6.99
N THR A 9 8.11 -4.54 6.20
CA THR A 9 9.03 -3.59 5.58
C THR A 9 8.67 -2.17 5.99
N LYS A 10 9.67 -1.41 6.43
CA LYS A 10 9.48 -0.04 6.90
C LYS A 10 9.02 0.88 5.76
N VAL A 11 8.08 1.78 6.07
CA VAL A 11 7.65 2.84 5.16
C VAL A 11 8.72 3.94 5.10
N SER A 12 9.23 4.18 3.89
CA SER A 12 10.24 5.20 3.61
C SER A 12 9.61 6.56 3.29
N LYS A 13 8.45 6.55 2.61
CA LYS A 13 7.70 7.75 2.24
C LYS A 13 6.21 7.44 2.07
N ILE A 14 5.38 8.42 2.42
CA ILE A 14 3.94 8.43 2.10
C ILE A 14 3.68 9.59 1.15
N ASP A 15 2.99 9.32 0.03
CA ASP A 15 2.49 10.32 -0.91
C ASP A 15 0.96 10.26 -0.93
N THR A 16 0.32 11.40 -0.64
CA THR A 16 -1.14 11.52 -0.53
C THR A 16 -1.78 12.30 -1.68
N THR A 17 -1.05 12.52 -2.78
CA THR A 17 -1.51 13.36 -3.90
C THR A 17 -2.69 12.73 -4.67
N ASP A 18 -2.68 11.40 -4.81
CA ASP A 18 -3.71 10.65 -5.54
C ASP A 18 -3.97 9.30 -4.86
N GLY A 19 -4.69 9.36 -3.73
CA GLY A 19 -4.81 8.24 -2.79
C GLY A 19 -3.65 8.18 -1.82
N PHE A 20 -3.43 7.04 -1.19
CA PHE A 20 -2.34 6.81 -0.25
C PHE A 20 -1.31 5.87 -0.87
N ARG A 21 -0.18 6.42 -1.29
CA ARG A 21 0.97 5.66 -1.79
C ARG A 21 2.01 5.51 -0.69
N PHE A 22 2.29 4.29 -0.28
CA PHE A 22 3.35 3.93 0.64
C PHE A 22 4.53 3.40 -0.17
N LEU A 23 5.66 4.09 -0.11
CA LEU A 23 6.94 3.57 -0.58
C LEU A 23 7.65 2.92 0.59
N LEU A 24 8.23 1.75 0.36
CA LEU A 24 8.92 0.96 1.36
C LEU A 24 10.45 1.05 1.16
N ASP A 25 11.22 0.72 2.20
CA ASP A 25 12.70 0.82 2.17
C ASP A 25 13.36 -0.10 1.13
N ASP A 26 12.67 -1.17 0.69
CA ASP A 26 13.18 -2.09 -0.34
C ASP A 26 12.64 -1.79 -1.74
N GLU A 27 12.23 -0.53 -1.98
CA GLU A 27 11.69 -0.02 -3.24
C GLU A 27 10.31 -0.57 -3.64
N SER A 28 9.76 -1.54 -2.90
CA SER A 28 8.36 -1.97 -3.06
C SER A 28 7.39 -0.86 -2.67
N TRP A 29 6.16 -0.92 -3.20
CA TRP A 29 5.15 0.07 -2.91
C TRP A 29 3.73 -0.50 -2.87
N LEU A 30 2.88 0.20 -2.12
CA LEU A 30 1.44 -0.05 -2.00
C LEU A 30 0.69 1.25 -2.30
N LEU A 31 -0.40 1.18 -3.07
CA LEU A 31 -1.25 2.33 -3.39
C LEU A 31 -2.71 1.98 -3.14
N ILE A 32 -3.37 2.78 -2.28
CA ILE A 32 -4.80 2.70 -2.01
C ILE A 32 -5.47 3.94 -2.61
N ARG A 33 -6.43 3.74 -3.52
CA ARG A 33 -7.20 4.81 -4.15
C ARG A 33 -8.68 4.60 -3.99
N PHE A 34 -9.37 5.63 -3.52
CA PHE A 34 -10.83 5.69 -3.50
C PHE A 34 -11.31 6.26 -4.84
N SER A 35 -12.23 5.57 -5.49
CA SER A 35 -12.86 6.10 -6.70
C SER A 35 -13.78 7.26 -6.33
N GLY A 36 -13.64 8.41 -7.02
CA GLY A 36 -14.49 9.58 -6.76
C GLY A 36 -15.89 9.47 -7.35
N THR A 37 -16.10 8.56 -8.30
CA THR A 37 -17.35 8.44 -9.08
C THR A 37 -18.07 7.11 -8.89
N GLU A 38 -17.43 6.13 -8.24
CA GLU A 38 -17.97 4.78 -8.04
C GLU A 38 -17.69 4.35 -6.60
N PRO A 39 -18.51 3.49 -5.98
CA PRO A 39 -18.26 2.95 -4.64
C PRO A 39 -17.20 1.83 -4.69
N LEU A 40 -15.99 2.17 -5.18
CA LEU A 40 -14.88 1.23 -5.38
C LEU A 40 -13.62 1.74 -4.70
N VAL A 41 -12.91 0.82 -4.04
CA VAL A 41 -11.54 0.99 -3.57
C VAL A 41 -10.62 0.20 -4.49
N ARG A 42 -9.55 0.84 -4.97
CA ARG A 42 -8.52 0.21 -5.80
C ARG A 42 -7.24 0.09 -4.99
N ILE A 43 -6.68 -1.11 -4.97
CA ILE A 43 -5.43 -1.41 -4.25
C ILE A 43 -4.44 -1.97 -5.26
N TYR A 44 -3.28 -1.35 -5.34
CA TYR A 44 -2.19 -1.74 -6.23
C TYR A 44 -0.93 -1.97 -5.40
N ALA A 45 -0.13 -2.97 -5.77
CA ALA A 45 1.14 -3.22 -5.15
C ALA A 45 2.17 -3.68 -6.18
N GLU A 46 3.43 -3.35 -5.92
CA GLU A 46 4.58 -3.84 -6.67
C GLU A 46 5.68 -4.21 -5.69
N ALA A 47 6.31 -5.36 -5.93
CA ALA A 47 7.40 -5.85 -5.11
C ALA A 47 8.26 -6.82 -5.92
N GLY A 48 9.45 -7.13 -5.40
CA GLY A 48 10.40 -8.07 -6.04
C GLY A 48 9.97 -9.54 -6.07
N SER A 49 8.83 -9.90 -5.45
CA SER A 49 8.30 -11.27 -5.52
C SER A 49 6.77 -11.32 -5.47
N PRO A 50 6.13 -12.32 -6.09
CA PRO A 50 4.68 -12.51 -6.05
C PRO A 50 4.13 -12.70 -4.63
N GLU A 51 4.88 -13.36 -3.75
CA GLU A 51 4.50 -13.57 -2.35
C GLU A 51 4.43 -12.24 -1.61
N LYS A 52 5.40 -11.35 -1.87
CA LYS A 52 5.42 -10.02 -1.27
C LYS A 52 4.29 -9.14 -1.82
N VAL A 53 4.01 -9.18 -3.13
CA VAL A 53 2.83 -8.50 -3.71
C VAL A 53 1.56 -8.96 -3.00
N THR A 54 1.39 -10.27 -2.81
CA THR A 54 0.21 -10.82 -2.13
C THR A 54 0.08 -10.29 -0.70
N LYS A 55 1.18 -10.26 0.07
CA LYS A 55 1.19 -9.67 1.41
C LYS A 55 0.83 -8.18 1.40
N LEU A 56 1.40 -7.40 0.48
CA LEU A 56 1.11 -5.97 0.37
C LEU A 56 -0.36 -5.71 0.05
N LEU A 57 -0.97 -6.49 -0.85
CA LEU A 57 -2.40 -6.39 -1.16
C LEU A 57 -3.27 -6.74 0.06
N GLN A 58 -2.90 -7.76 0.84
CA GLN A 58 -3.61 -8.12 2.08
C GLN A 58 -3.53 -7.00 3.12
N GLU A 59 -2.34 -6.44 3.34
CA GLU A 59 -2.18 -5.30 4.25
C GLU A 59 -2.94 -4.06 3.73
N GLY A 60 -2.94 -3.83 2.41
CA GLY A 60 -3.72 -2.76 1.80
C GLY A 60 -5.23 -2.91 2.03
N ASN A 61 -5.77 -4.12 1.97
CA ASN A 61 -7.19 -4.37 2.28
C ASN A 61 -7.49 -4.04 3.74
N LYS A 62 -6.65 -4.52 4.68
CA LYS A 62 -6.81 -4.20 6.12
C LYS A 62 -6.76 -2.70 6.38
N LEU A 63 -5.82 -1.99 5.76
CA LEU A 63 -5.70 -0.53 5.88
C LEU A 63 -6.92 0.21 5.30
N ALA A 64 -7.54 -0.33 4.26
CA ALA A 64 -8.78 0.20 3.68
C ALA A 64 -10.05 -0.21 4.46
N GLY A 65 -9.93 -1.06 5.48
CA GLY A 65 -11.05 -1.56 6.27
C GLY A 65 -11.87 -2.65 5.57
N LEU A 66 -11.26 -3.39 4.64
CA LEU A 66 -11.85 -4.49 3.86
C LEU A 66 -11.47 -5.87 4.40
#